data_AF-A0A820YCJ1-F1
#
_entry.id   AF-A0A820YCJ1-F1
#
_cell.length_a   1.000
_cell.length_b   1.000
_cell.length_c   1.000
_cell.angle_alpha   90.00
_cell.angle_beta   90.00
_cell.angle_gamma   90.00
#
_symmetry.space_group_name_H-M   'P 1'
#
loop_
_entity.id
_entity.type
_entity.pdbx_description
1 polymer ?
#
loop_
_entity_poly.entity_id
_entity_poly.type
_entity_poly.pdbx_seq_one_letter_code
_entity_poly.pdbx_strand_id
1 'polypeptide(L)'
;MKVTCFVLLLTLLTACVIVSAINKGDIIVQHNFDGITEQATWNKVLGPLVQLVTTERGSTALRTDRKQLDSPSTWVQITLPASTLRGCKIRIQAAVKAENISVPPNSWNGIKIMLHTKGSSGDTYPQQNLPQGTFDWRMADYVANVPLDTDQAILALGLEAVTGAVWFDDLNVTVYSKPRPHPPTPPAGQPYKGHNLTRLRGAMIGINLQEQDFRDFASWNANHVRWQLL
;
A
#
# COMPACT_ATOMS: atom_id res chain seq x y z
N MET A 1 42.85 -22.48 51.85
CA MET A 1 41.50 -21.88 51.76
C MET A 1 41.62 -20.36 51.79
N LYS A 2 41.44 -19.69 50.65
CA LYS A 2 40.92 -18.32 50.54
C LYS A 2 40.57 -18.05 49.08
N VAL A 3 39.32 -17.63 48.91
CA VAL A 3 38.50 -17.57 47.71
C VAL A 3 39.07 -16.62 46.66
N THR A 4 39.26 -17.09 45.43
CA THR A 4 39.54 -16.24 44.26
C THR A 4 38.20 -15.78 43.69
N CYS A 5 37.92 -14.48 43.80
CA CYS A 5 36.70 -13.86 43.34
C CYS A 5 36.78 -13.67 41.81
N PHE A 6 36.05 -14.49 41.05
CA PHE A 6 35.90 -14.35 39.60
C PHE A 6 34.76 -13.34 39.35
N VAL A 7 35.12 -12.12 38.94
CA VAL A 7 34.15 -11.12 38.48
C VAL A 7 33.74 -11.51 37.06
N LEU A 8 32.54 -12.08 36.93
CA LEU A 8 31.90 -12.36 35.65
C LEU A 8 31.35 -11.03 35.08
N LEU A 9 32.08 -10.39 34.19
CA LEU A 9 31.64 -9.19 33.49
C LEU A 9 30.61 -9.60 32.41
N LEU A 10 29.33 -9.55 32.74
CA LEU A 10 28.22 -9.82 31.82
C LEU A 10 28.06 -8.62 30.87
N THR A 11 28.68 -8.67 29.70
CA THR A 11 28.47 -7.69 28.63
C THR A 11 27.09 -7.92 28.00
N LEU A 12 26.09 -7.16 28.46
CA LEU A 12 24.81 -7.04 27.78
C LEU A 12 25.06 -6.32 26.43
N LEU A 13 25.22 -7.10 25.35
CA LEU A 13 25.14 -6.56 24.00
C LEU A 13 23.67 -6.19 23.75
N THR A 14 23.30 -4.95 24.04
CA THR A 14 22.01 -4.41 23.61
C THR A 14 22.09 -4.29 22.09
N ALA A 15 21.53 -5.27 21.37
CA ALA A 15 21.29 -5.16 19.94
C ALA A 15 20.31 -4.00 19.75
N CYS A 16 20.84 -2.80 19.55
CA CYS A 16 20.07 -1.67 19.06
C CYS A 16 19.65 -2.06 17.65
N VAL A 17 18.42 -2.57 17.52
CA VAL A 17 17.80 -2.76 16.21
C VAL A 17 17.60 -1.35 15.66
N ILE A 18 18.57 -0.90 14.87
CA ILE A 18 18.42 0.30 14.05
C ILE A 18 17.32 -0.07 13.05
N VAL A 19 16.08 0.32 13.35
CA VAL A 19 15.02 0.33 12.35
C VAL A 19 15.42 1.43 11.38
N SER A 20 16.08 1.04 10.29
CA SER A 20 16.38 1.94 9.18
C SER A 20 15.08 2.60 8.73
N ALA A 21 15.08 3.92 8.65
CA ALA A 21 13.91 4.67 8.21
C ALA A 21 13.59 4.27 6.77
N ILE A 22 12.36 3.79 6.55
CA ILE A 22 11.93 3.32 5.24
C ILE A 22 11.90 4.48 4.22
N ASN A 23 12.47 4.24 3.03
CA ASN A 23 12.61 5.21 1.95
C ASN A 23 11.76 4.84 0.74
N LYS A 24 11.40 5.86 -0.04
CA LYS A 24 10.77 5.65 -1.34
C LYS A 24 11.74 4.84 -2.20
N GLY A 25 11.24 3.76 -2.81
CA GLY A 25 12.01 2.85 -3.64
C GLY A 25 12.59 1.65 -2.88
N ASP A 26 12.52 1.62 -1.55
CA ASP A 26 12.97 0.45 -0.78
C ASP A 26 12.16 -0.78 -1.18
N ILE A 27 12.87 -1.90 -1.37
CA ILE A 27 12.28 -3.21 -1.65
C ILE A 27 11.82 -3.82 -0.32
N ILE A 28 10.54 -4.15 -0.25
CA ILE A 28 9.92 -4.79 0.91
C ILE A 28 10.01 -6.30 0.75
N VAL A 29 9.63 -6.80 -0.43
CA VAL A 29 9.68 -8.20 -0.82
C VAL A 29 9.98 -8.26 -2.32
N GLN A 30 10.85 -9.19 -2.71
CA GLN A 30 11.11 -9.51 -4.11
C GLN A 30 11.30 -11.03 -4.25
N HIS A 31 10.60 -11.63 -5.22
CA HIS A 31 10.66 -13.05 -5.52
C HIS A 31 10.58 -13.25 -7.04
N ASN A 32 11.61 -13.84 -7.63
CA ASN A 32 11.56 -14.40 -8.99
C ASN A 32 11.41 -15.93 -8.96
N PHE A 33 11.30 -16.53 -7.76
CA PHE A 33 11.11 -17.95 -7.54
C PHE A 33 12.20 -18.86 -8.11
N ASP A 34 13.32 -18.27 -8.52
CA ASP A 34 14.41 -18.96 -9.19
C ASP A 34 15.53 -19.34 -8.22
N GLY A 35 16.28 -20.38 -8.60
CA GLY A 35 17.44 -20.82 -7.84
C GLY A 35 17.11 -21.70 -6.64
N ILE A 36 18.11 -22.50 -6.27
CA ILE A 36 17.95 -23.62 -5.32
C ILE A 36 17.48 -23.14 -3.94
N THR A 37 18.03 -22.02 -3.45
CA THR A 37 17.71 -21.49 -2.12
C THR A 37 16.27 -21.02 -2.01
N GLU A 38 15.79 -20.28 -3.01
CA GLU A 38 14.42 -19.76 -3.03
C GLU A 38 13.42 -20.91 -3.18
N GLN A 39 13.68 -21.83 -4.12
CA GLN A 39 12.85 -23.01 -4.31
C GLN A 39 12.77 -23.88 -3.05
N ALA A 40 13.89 -24.10 -2.36
CA ALA A 40 13.93 -24.85 -1.10
C ALA A 40 13.15 -24.14 0.02
N THR A 41 13.06 -22.81 0.00
CA THR A 41 12.29 -22.04 0.99
C THR A 41 10.80 -22.18 0.73
N TRP A 42 10.37 -21.97 -0.52
CA TRP A 42 8.97 -22.07 -0.91
C TRP A 42 8.44 -23.51 -0.80
N ASN A 43 9.19 -24.51 -1.26
CA ASN A 43 8.76 -25.91 -1.20
C ASN A 43 8.48 -26.44 0.22
N LYS A 44 8.95 -25.75 1.28
CA LYS A 44 8.61 -26.09 2.68
C LYS A 44 7.21 -25.65 3.10
N VAL A 45 6.68 -24.59 2.47
CA VAL A 45 5.40 -23.96 2.84
C VAL A 45 4.30 -24.24 1.81
N LEU A 46 4.70 -24.68 0.61
CA LEU A 46 3.80 -24.99 -0.49
C LEU A 46 3.13 -26.36 -0.31
N GLY A 47 1.94 -26.48 -0.89
CA GLY A 47 1.11 -27.69 -0.86
C GLY A 47 0.87 -28.26 -2.27
N PRO A 48 0.04 -29.30 -2.43
CA PRO A 48 -0.17 -29.95 -3.72
C PRO A 48 -0.81 -29.03 -4.77
N LEU A 49 -1.60 -28.04 -4.37
CA LEU A 49 -2.30 -27.12 -5.28
C LEU A 49 -1.53 -25.84 -5.61
N VAL A 50 -0.44 -25.55 -4.88
CA VAL A 50 0.43 -24.41 -5.17
C VAL A 50 1.87 -24.89 -5.22
N GLN A 51 2.51 -24.79 -6.37
CA GLN A 51 3.81 -25.40 -6.63
C GLN A 51 4.72 -24.41 -7.36
N LEU A 52 6.03 -24.60 -7.25
CA LEU A 52 6.97 -23.98 -8.17
C LEU A 52 7.09 -24.85 -9.42
N VAL A 53 7.00 -24.25 -10.60
CA VAL A 53 7.11 -24.94 -11.89
C VAL A 53 8.03 -24.18 -12.83
N THR A 54 8.80 -24.90 -13.63
CA THR A 54 9.53 -24.30 -14.75
C THR A 54 8.55 -23.93 -15.86
N THR A 55 8.63 -22.70 -16.34
CA THR A 55 7.76 -22.14 -17.37
C THR A 55 8.37 -22.31 -18.76
N GLU A 56 7.57 -22.06 -19.80
CA GLU A 56 8.04 -21.97 -21.19
C GLU A 56 9.10 -20.87 -21.40
N ARG A 57 9.25 -19.94 -20.46
CA ARG A 57 10.29 -18.89 -20.49
C ARG A 57 11.64 -19.36 -19.95
N GLY A 58 11.71 -20.57 -19.40
CA GLY A 58 12.89 -21.12 -18.74
C GLY A 58 13.10 -20.63 -17.30
N SER A 59 12.29 -19.68 -16.81
CA SER A 59 12.23 -19.27 -15.40
C SER A 59 11.27 -20.15 -14.60
N THR A 60 11.41 -20.11 -13.28
CA THR A 60 10.50 -20.75 -12.33
C THR A 60 9.38 -19.79 -11.95
N ALA A 61 8.14 -20.27 -11.90
CA ALA A 61 7.01 -19.48 -11.44
C ALA A 61 6.23 -20.20 -10.35
N LEU A 62 5.59 -19.42 -9.49
CA LEU A 62 4.61 -19.92 -8.53
C LEU A 62 3.30 -20.21 -9.25
N ARG A 63 2.93 -21.48 -9.38
CA ARG A 63 1.69 -21.93 -10.01
C ARG A 63 0.67 -22.35 -8.96
N THR A 64 -0.54 -21.81 -9.04
CA THR A 64 -1.72 -22.35 -8.37
C THR A 64 -2.60 -23.05 -9.40
N ASP A 65 -2.95 -24.33 -9.17
CA ASP A 65 -3.85 -25.11 -10.01
C ASP A 65 -5.05 -25.59 -9.18
N ARG A 66 -6.25 -25.17 -9.58
CA ARG A 66 -7.49 -25.50 -8.87
C ARG A 66 -8.53 -26.04 -9.84
N LYS A 67 -8.75 -27.36 -9.78
CA LYS A 67 -9.70 -28.06 -10.67
C LYS A 67 -11.15 -28.04 -10.17
N GLN A 68 -11.34 -27.93 -8.86
CA GLN A 68 -12.66 -27.97 -8.21
C GLN A 68 -12.74 -26.91 -7.10
N LEU A 69 -13.96 -26.60 -6.65
CA LEU A 69 -14.20 -25.55 -5.66
C LEU A 69 -14.34 -26.09 -4.22
N ASP A 70 -13.43 -26.97 -3.80
CA ASP A 70 -13.53 -27.69 -2.52
C ASP A 70 -13.18 -26.81 -1.29
N SER A 71 -12.53 -25.67 -1.51
CA SER A 71 -12.16 -24.66 -0.51
C SER A 71 -12.57 -23.28 -1.02
N PRO A 72 -12.90 -22.28 -0.18
CA PRO A 72 -13.15 -20.92 -0.69
C PRO A 72 -11.95 -20.35 -1.48
N SER A 73 -10.72 -20.64 -1.05
CA SER A 73 -9.50 -20.11 -1.66
C SER A 73 -8.36 -21.12 -1.73
N THR A 74 -7.41 -20.83 -2.62
CA THR A 74 -6.11 -21.49 -2.68
C THR A 74 -5.08 -20.43 -3.02
N TRP A 75 -4.24 -20.08 -2.06
CA TRP A 75 -3.21 -19.06 -2.21
C TRP A 75 -2.04 -19.32 -1.27
N VAL A 76 -0.94 -18.63 -1.54
CA VAL A 76 0.13 -18.39 -0.56
C VAL A 76 -0.04 -17.02 0.06
N GLN A 77 0.51 -16.87 1.26
CA GLN A 77 0.51 -15.62 2.00
C GLN A 77 1.94 -15.20 2.30
N ILE A 78 2.25 -13.93 2.05
CA ILE A 78 3.51 -13.30 2.40
C ILE A 78 3.21 -12.22 3.43
N THR A 79 3.75 -12.38 4.64
CA THR A 79 3.63 -11.38 5.69
C THR A 79 4.54 -10.21 5.39
N LEU A 80 3.98 -9.00 5.32
CA LEU A 80 4.73 -7.76 5.16
C LEU A 80 4.97 -7.10 6.53
N PRO A 81 6.05 -6.32 6.70
CA PRO A 81 6.40 -5.69 7.98
C PRO A 81 5.44 -4.51 8.30
N ALA A 82 4.25 -4.83 8.81
CA ALA A 82 3.16 -3.88 9.05
C ALA A 82 3.61 -2.63 9.84
N SER A 83 4.35 -2.82 10.93
CA SER A 83 4.85 -1.72 11.78
C SER A 83 5.68 -0.69 11.03
N THR A 84 6.44 -1.13 10.02
CA THR A 84 7.31 -0.27 9.20
C THR A 84 6.54 0.40 8.07
N LEU A 85 5.44 -0.22 7.60
CA LEU A 85 4.67 0.23 6.44
C LEU A 85 3.49 1.15 6.78
N ARG A 86 3.09 1.27 8.05
CA ARG A 86 1.98 2.13 8.49
C ARG A 86 2.03 3.53 7.85
N GLY A 87 0.94 3.91 7.19
CA GLY A 87 0.79 5.21 6.52
C GLY A 87 1.54 5.34 5.19
N CYS A 88 2.34 4.35 4.79
CA CYS A 88 3.00 4.35 3.48
C CYS A 88 2.00 4.03 2.36
N LYS A 89 2.39 4.36 1.13
CA LYS A 89 1.87 3.69 -0.05
C LYS A 89 2.91 2.73 -0.57
N ILE A 90 2.49 1.53 -0.93
CA ILE A 90 3.34 0.50 -1.53
C ILE A 90 2.89 0.21 -2.96
N ARG A 91 3.83 -0.07 -3.85
CA ARG A 91 3.55 -0.57 -5.19
C ARG A 91 3.75 -2.07 -5.19
N ILE A 92 2.78 -2.80 -5.73
CA ILE A 92 2.81 -4.26 -5.84
C ILE A 92 2.78 -4.59 -7.32
N GLN A 93 3.79 -5.34 -7.77
CA GLN A 93 3.94 -5.75 -9.16
C GLN A 93 4.22 -7.26 -9.22
N ALA A 94 3.65 -7.94 -10.21
CA ALA A 94 4.00 -9.32 -10.54
C ALA A 94 3.62 -9.61 -11.99
N ALA A 95 4.42 -10.42 -12.67
CA ALA A 95 4.04 -11.02 -13.94
C ALA A 95 3.02 -12.14 -13.68
N VAL A 96 1.94 -12.17 -14.45
CA VAL A 96 0.83 -13.10 -14.28
C VAL A 96 0.46 -13.73 -15.60
N LYS A 97 0.28 -15.04 -15.60
CA LYS A 97 -0.32 -15.82 -16.68
C LYS A 97 -1.47 -16.63 -16.11
N ALA A 98 -2.52 -16.87 -16.88
CA ALA A 98 -3.64 -17.68 -16.42
C ALA A 98 -4.24 -18.54 -17.52
N GLU A 99 -4.80 -19.68 -17.12
CA GLU A 99 -5.45 -20.65 -17.99
C GLU A 99 -6.79 -21.06 -17.41
N ASN A 100 -7.83 -20.98 -18.24
CA ASN A 100 -9.17 -21.49 -17.96
C ASN A 100 -9.76 -21.00 -16.63
N ILE A 101 -9.51 -19.74 -16.27
CA ILE A 101 -10.12 -19.14 -15.08
C ILE A 101 -11.63 -19.06 -15.27
N SER A 102 -12.38 -19.72 -14.40
CA SER A 102 -13.85 -19.72 -14.46
C SER A 102 -14.44 -18.34 -14.17
N VAL A 103 -15.72 -18.15 -14.50
CA VAL A 103 -16.44 -16.92 -14.16
C VAL A 103 -16.51 -16.75 -12.64
N PRO A 104 -16.01 -15.64 -12.08
CA PRO A 104 -16.07 -15.41 -10.65
C PRO A 104 -17.51 -15.04 -10.23
N PRO A 105 -17.97 -15.48 -9.04
CA PRO A 105 -19.32 -15.17 -8.57
C PRO A 105 -19.49 -13.68 -8.21
N ASN A 106 -18.40 -12.98 -7.87
CA ASN A 106 -18.39 -11.55 -7.61
C ASN A 106 -17.16 -10.89 -8.26
N SER A 107 -17.22 -9.58 -8.47
CA SER A 107 -16.14 -8.81 -9.10
C SER A 107 -14.84 -8.74 -8.29
N TRP A 108 -14.87 -9.11 -7.00
CA TRP A 108 -13.68 -9.18 -6.15
C TRP A 108 -13.08 -10.58 -6.06
N ASN A 109 -13.73 -11.62 -6.59
CA ASN A 109 -13.19 -12.98 -6.66
C ASN A 109 -12.33 -13.17 -7.93
N GLY A 110 -11.69 -14.33 -8.08
CA GLY A 110 -10.81 -14.63 -9.21
C GLY A 110 -9.34 -14.75 -8.81
N ILE A 111 -8.45 -14.27 -9.68
CA ILE A 111 -7.01 -14.24 -9.42
C ILE A 111 -6.70 -13.21 -8.33
N LYS A 112 -5.87 -13.61 -7.37
CA LYS A 112 -5.46 -12.79 -6.23
C LYS A 112 -4.00 -12.40 -6.34
N ILE A 113 -3.79 -11.09 -6.34
CA ILE A 113 -2.56 -10.40 -5.95
C ILE A 113 -3.03 -9.30 -5.01
N MET A 114 -3.47 -9.72 -3.83
CA MET A 114 -4.28 -8.90 -2.95
C MET A 114 -3.50 -8.59 -1.68
N LEU A 115 -3.35 -7.32 -1.38
CA LEU A 115 -2.92 -6.89 -0.06
C LEU A 115 -4.13 -6.89 0.87
N HIS A 116 -4.04 -7.63 1.96
CA HIS A 116 -4.96 -7.58 3.08
C HIS A 116 -4.29 -6.87 4.24
N THR A 117 -4.88 -5.77 4.70
CA THR A 117 -4.45 -5.08 5.92
C THR A 117 -5.54 -5.19 6.98
N LYS A 118 -5.14 -5.37 8.24
CA LYS A 118 -6.03 -5.34 9.40
C LYS A 118 -5.56 -4.30 10.41
N GLY A 119 -6.49 -3.53 10.95
CA GLY A 119 -6.24 -2.50 11.94
C GLY A 119 -7.52 -2.12 12.70
N SER A 120 -7.41 -1.15 13.61
CA SER A 120 -8.53 -0.70 14.43
C SER A 120 -9.71 -0.09 13.66
N SER A 121 -9.43 0.45 12.47
CA SER A 121 -10.40 1.05 11.56
C SER A 121 -11.09 0.01 10.67
N GLY A 122 -10.72 -1.26 10.79
CA GLY A 122 -11.22 -2.37 9.98
C GLY A 122 -10.22 -2.91 8.97
N ASP A 123 -10.65 -3.93 8.24
CA ASP A 123 -9.85 -4.60 7.24
C ASP A 123 -9.94 -3.90 5.87
N THR A 124 -8.85 -3.92 5.11
CA THR A 124 -8.85 -3.46 3.71
C THR A 124 -8.25 -4.51 2.79
N TYR A 125 -8.73 -4.56 1.54
CA TYR A 125 -8.37 -5.59 0.55
C TYR A 125 -7.99 -4.99 -0.83
N PRO A 126 -7.05 -4.02 -0.90
CA PRO A 126 -6.62 -3.47 -2.18
C PRO A 126 -6.02 -4.55 -3.09
N GLN A 127 -6.48 -4.57 -4.34
CA GLN A 127 -5.99 -5.47 -5.38
C GLN A 127 -6.24 -4.86 -6.76
N GLN A 128 -5.53 -5.36 -7.77
CA GLN A 128 -5.92 -5.19 -9.17
C GLN A 128 -6.75 -6.40 -9.61
N ASN A 129 -7.96 -6.15 -10.13
CA ASN A 129 -8.76 -7.21 -10.73
C ASN A 129 -8.15 -7.62 -12.07
N LEU A 130 -7.94 -8.93 -12.24
CA LEU A 130 -7.46 -9.54 -13.48
C LEU A 130 -8.60 -10.25 -14.20
N PRO A 131 -8.55 -10.36 -15.54
CA PRO A 131 -9.63 -10.97 -16.30
C PRO A 131 -9.76 -12.47 -16.00
N GLN A 132 -10.98 -12.99 -16.20
CA GLN A 132 -11.24 -14.43 -16.27
C GLN A 132 -10.73 -15.03 -17.60
N GLY A 133 -10.83 -16.35 -17.74
CA GLY A 133 -10.42 -17.08 -18.94
C GLY A 133 -8.91 -17.36 -18.99
N THR A 134 -8.36 -17.32 -20.20
CA THR A 134 -6.95 -17.62 -20.49
C THR A 134 -6.26 -16.39 -21.03
N PHE A 135 -5.06 -16.09 -20.52
CA PHE A 135 -4.21 -15.03 -21.04
C PHE A 135 -2.74 -15.34 -20.79
N ASP A 136 -1.90 -14.88 -21.71
CA ASP A 136 -0.45 -14.98 -21.60
C ASP A 136 0.12 -13.90 -20.65
N TRP A 137 1.40 -14.04 -20.29
CA TRP A 137 2.11 -13.20 -19.34
C TRP A 137 1.81 -11.71 -19.50
N ARG A 138 1.30 -11.11 -18.43
CA ARG A 138 1.04 -9.68 -18.33
C ARG A 138 1.41 -9.18 -16.95
N MET A 139 1.72 -7.88 -16.86
CA MET A 139 2.04 -7.26 -15.58
C MET A 139 0.75 -6.89 -14.82
N ALA A 140 0.63 -7.36 -13.59
CA ALA A 140 -0.19 -6.73 -12.57
C ALA A 140 0.64 -5.64 -11.88
N ASP A 141 0.07 -4.46 -11.70
CA ASP A 141 0.76 -3.27 -11.19
C ASP A 141 -0.25 -2.30 -10.57
N TYR A 142 -0.19 -2.15 -9.25
CA TYR A 142 -1.03 -1.21 -8.54
C TYR A 142 -0.34 -0.63 -7.31
N VAL A 143 -0.86 0.50 -6.84
CA VAL A 143 -0.42 1.16 -5.62
C VAL A 143 -1.50 1.04 -4.56
N ALA A 144 -1.14 0.52 -3.40
CA ALA A 144 -2.02 0.35 -2.25
C ALA A 144 -1.62 1.30 -1.10
N ASN A 145 -2.61 1.81 -0.39
CA ASN A 145 -2.40 2.54 0.86
C ASN A 145 -2.34 1.53 2.01
N VAL A 146 -1.34 1.67 2.88
CA VAL A 146 -1.28 0.93 4.15
C VAL A 146 -1.82 1.86 5.24
N PRO A 147 -2.98 1.55 5.87
CA PRO A 147 -3.53 2.37 6.95
C PRO A 147 -2.54 2.64 8.10
N LEU A 148 -2.66 3.79 8.76
CA LEU A 148 -1.76 4.19 9.85
C LEU A 148 -1.85 3.26 11.06
N ASP A 149 -3.02 2.66 11.27
CA ASP A 149 -3.36 1.76 12.36
C ASP A 149 -3.24 0.27 11.95
N THR A 150 -2.52 -0.03 10.87
CA THR A 150 -2.33 -1.41 10.40
C THR A 150 -1.51 -2.23 11.40
N ASP A 151 -2.09 -3.28 11.96
CA ASP A 151 -1.40 -4.24 12.83
C ASP A 151 -0.89 -5.45 12.06
N GLN A 152 -1.55 -5.80 10.96
CA GLN A 152 -1.18 -6.92 10.10
C GLN A 152 -1.30 -6.53 8.63
N ALA A 153 -0.30 -6.92 7.83
CA ALA A 153 -0.29 -6.76 6.39
C ALA A 153 0.13 -8.08 5.74
N ILE A 154 -0.74 -8.65 4.91
CA ILE A 154 -0.53 -9.91 4.21
C ILE A 154 -0.75 -9.70 2.71
N LEU A 155 0.21 -10.11 1.89
CA LEU A 155 0.02 -10.23 0.45
C LEU A 155 -0.40 -11.67 0.12
N ALA A 156 -1.56 -11.85 -0.51
CA ALA A 156 -2.06 -13.14 -0.96
C ALA A 156 -1.90 -13.31 -2.48
N LEU A 157 -1.32 -14.43 -2.90
CA LEU A 157 -1.15 -14.82 -4.31
C LEU A 157 -1.87 -16.14 -4.59
N GLY A 158 -2.86 -16.16 -5.49
CA GLY A 158 -3.57 -17.39 -5.82
C GLY A 158 -4.95 -17.19 -6.47
N LEU A 159 -5.90 -18.06 -6.12
CA LEU A 159 -7.25 -18.10 -6.66
C LEU A 159 -8.31 -18.11 -5.54
N GLU A 160 -9.39 -17.35 -5.74
CA GLU A 160 -10.53 -17.31 -4.83
C GLU A 160 -11.84 -17.51 -5.59
N ALA A 161 -12.65 -18.47 -5.14
CA ALA A 161 -13.96 -18.84 -5.69
C ALA A 161 -14.00 -19.06 -7.21
N VAL A 162 -12.88 -19.47 -7.81
CA VAL A 162 -12.75 -19.83 -9.23
C VAL A 162 -11.93 -21.09 -9.40
N THR A 163 -12.15 -21.81 -10.50
CA THR A 163 -11.28 -22.88 -10.98
C THR A 163 -10.33 -22.35 -12.06
N GLY A 164 -9.31 -23.13 -12.39
CA GLY A 164 -8.31 -22.84 -13.42
C GLY A 164 -6.91 -22.86 -12.85
N ALA A 165 -5.95 -22.38 -13.64
CA ALA A 165 -4.56 -22.28 -13.22
C ALA A 165 -4.04 -20.84 -13.39
N VAL A 166 -3.20 -20.40 -12.46
CA VAL A 166 -2.53 -19.10 -12.52
C VAL A 166 -1.06 -19.26 -12.14
N TRP A 167 -0.21 -18.53 -12.83
CA TRP A 167 1.22 -18.44 -12.57
C TRP A 167 1.58 -17.02 -12.18
N PHE A 168 2.45 -16.90 -11.18
CA PHE A 168 3.04 -15.64 -10.74
C PHE A 168 4.56 -15.73 -10.84
N ASP A 169 5.17 -14.68 -11.37
CA ASP A 169 6.62 -14.54 -11.47
C ASP A 169 6.98 -13.05 -11.27
N ASP A 170 8.26 -12.75 -11.08
CA ASP A 170 8.78 -11.38 -10.93
C ASP A 170 8.02 -10.53 -9.89
N LEU A 171 7.67 -11.13 -8.74
CA LEU A 171 7.00 -10.40 -7.67
C LEU A 171 7.95 -9.33 -7.12
N ASN A 172 7.47 -8.09 -7.08
CA ASN A 172 8.18 -6.97 -6.52
C ASN A 172 7.22 -6.06 -5.72
N VAL A 173 7.52 -5.88 -4.44
CA VAL A 173 6.77 -5.00 -3.54
C VAL A 173 7.73 -3.91 -3.06
N THR A 174 7.42 -2.67 -3.40
CA THR A 174 8.29 -1.52 -3.11
C THR A 174 7.54 -0.39 -2.43
N VAL A 175 8.28 0.47 -1.72
CA VAL A 175 7.72 1.67 -1.11
C VAL A 175 7.49 2.72 -2.18
N TYR A 176 6.23 3.00 -2.49
CA TYR A 176 5.86 4.02 -3.47
C TYR A 176 5.99 5.43 -2.91
N SER A 177 5.52 5.63 -1.68
CA SER A 177 5.67 6.90 -0.96
C SER A 177 5.65 6.71 0.55
N LYS A 178 6.44 7.51 1.27
CA LYS A 178 6.44 7.59 2.73
C LYS A 178 5.10 8.08 3.28
N PRO A 179 4.84 7.87 4.59
CA PRO A 179 3.73 8.50 5.26
C PRO A 179 3.85 10.01 5.13
N ARG A 180 2.75 10.67 4.76
CA ARG A 180 2.74 12.13 4.73
C ARG A 180 2.81 12.62 6.18
N PRO A 181 3.78 13.48 6.54
CA PRO A 181 3.77 14.10 7.85
C PRO A 181 2.47 14.90 8.00
N HIS A 182 1.89 14.86 9.19
CA HIS A 182 0.79 15.77 9.51
C HIS A 182 1.28 17.21 9.32
N PRO A 183 0.45 18.10 8.72
CA PRO A 183 0.76 19.52 8.71
C PRO A 183 1.03 19.98 10.14
N PRO A 184 2.03 20.85 10.36
CA PRO A 184 2.26 21.39 11.69
C PRO A 184 0.98 22.03 12.22
N THR A 185 0.67 21.78 13.49
CA THR A 185 -0.44 22.44 14.17
C THR A 185 -0.29 23.95 13.98
N PRO A 186 -1.33 24.66 13.52
CA PRO A 186 -1.27 26.11 13.42
C PRO A 186 -0.85 26.71 14.77
N PRO A 187 -0.04 27.79 14.79
CA PRO A 187 0.34 28.45 16.03
C PRO A 187 -0.89 28.73 16.90
N ALA A 188 -0.79 28.42 18.19
CA ALA A 188 -1.85 28.76 19.13
C ALA A 188 -2.00 30.29 19.21
N GLY A 189 -3.21 30.80 18.99
CA GLY A 189 -3.52 32.22 19.03
C GLY A 189 -4.45 32.64 17.90
N GLN A 190 -4.90 33.91 17.93
CA GLN A 190 -5.60 34.45 16.78
C GLN A 190 -4.63 34.57 15.61
N PRO A 191 -4.98 34.07 14.42
CA PRO A 191 -4.17 34.29 13.22
C PRO A 191 -3.90 35.78 13.07
N TYR A 192 -2.64 36.14 12.82
CA TYR A 192 -2.29 37.53 12.52
C TYR A 192 -3.02 37.95 11.24
N LYS A 193 -4.00 38.85 11.37
CA LYS A 193 -4.85 39.31 10.27
C LYS A 193 -4.15 40.31 9.34
N GLY A 194 -2.97 40.80 9.72
CA GLY A 194 -2.29 41.89 9.02
C GLY A 194 -2.87 43.28 9.30
N HIS A 195 -3.92 43.39 10.13
CA HIS A 195 -4.59 44.66 10.43
C HIS A 195 -5.37 44.60 11.77
N ASN A 196 -5.68 45.78 12.31
CA ASN A 196 -6.49 45.95 13.53
C ASN A 196 -8.00 46.20 13.24
N LEU A 197 -8.42 46.11 11.98
CA LEU A 197 -9.82 46.26 11.60
C LEU A 197 -10.69 45.12 12.17
N THR A 198 -11.98 45.44 12.39
CA THR A 198 -13.02 44.46 12.72
C THR A 198 -13.24 43.48 11.55
N ARG A 199 -14.21 42.57 11.68
CA ARG A 199 -14.50 41.57 10.64
C ARG A 199 -14.63 42.23 9.27
N LEU A 200 -13.74 41.85 8.35
CA LEU A 200 -13.82 42.27 6.96
C LEU A 200 -15.07 41.67 6.31
N ARG A 201 -15.89 42.53 5.72
CA ARG A 201 -17.10 42.20 4.95
C ARG A 201 -16.91 42.75 3.55
N GLY A 202 -16.96 41.87 2.57
CA GLY A 202 -16.59 42.23 1.22
C GLY A 202 -16.95 41.19 0.18
N ALA A 203 -16.81 41.57 -1.09
CA ALA A 203 -17.04 40.74 -2.25
C ALA A 203 -15.80 40.74 -3.15
N MET A 204 -15.74 39.75 -4.04
CA MET A 204 -14.87 39.85 -5.20
C MET A 204 -15.57 40.74 -6.23
N ILE A 205 -14.88 41.74 -6.76
CA ILE A 205 -15.44 42.66 -7.75
C ILE A 205 -14.72 42.51 -9.08
N GLY A 206 -15.45 42.73 -10.17
CA GLY A 206 -14.91 42.72 -11.53
C GLY A 206 -14.13 43.98 -11.86
N ILE A 207 -13.65 44.08 -13.11
CA ILE A 207 -12.79 45.17 -13.57
C ILE A 207 -13.54 46.40 -14.13
N ASN A 208 -14.82 46.24 -14.50
CA ASN A 208 -15.64 47.32 -15.07
C ASN A 208 -16.54 47.91 -13.99
N LEU A 209 -16.03 48.90 -13.26
CA LEU A 209 -16.71 49.53 -12.13
C LEU A 209 -16.98 51.02 -12.40
N GLN A 210 -18.13 51.48 -11.94
CA GLN A 210 -18.56 52.88 -11.91
C GLN A 210 -18.55 53.39 -10.46
N GLU A 211 -18.56 54.72 -10.26
CA GLU A 211 -18.62 55.30 -8.91
C GLU A 211 -19.83 54.78 -8.10
N GLN A 212 -20.99 54.59 -8.77
CA GLN A 212 -22.21 54.10 -8.13
C GLN A 212 -22.02 52.72 -7.50
N ASP A 213 -21.22 51.84 -8.11
CA ASP A 213 -20.95 50.51 -7.58
C ASP A 213 -20.26 50.58 -6.20
N PHE A 214 -19.36 51.55 -6.01
CA PHE A 214 -18.70 51.79 -4.72
C PHE A 214 -19.65 52.41 -3.69
N ARG A 215 -20.59 53.26 -4.12
CA ARG A 215 -21.63 53.84 -3.25
C ARG A 215 -22.57 52.74 -2.74
N ASP A 216 -23.00 51.85 -3.63
CA ASP A 216 -23.87 50.73 -3.29
C ASP A 216 -23.15 49.75 -2.36
N PHE A 217 -21.88 49.47 -2.64
CA PHE A 217 -21.06 48.60 -1.79
C PHE A 217 -20.86 49.19 -0.38
N ALA A 218 -20.67 50.51 -0.28
CA ALA A 218 -20.61 51.21 1.02
C ALA A 218 -21.95 51.15 1.76
N SER A 219 -23.09 51.22 1.06
CA SER A 219 -24.43 51.11 1.67
C SER A 219 -24.65 49.77 2.39
N TRP A 220 -23.95 48.72 1.97
CA TRP A 220 -23.99 47.39 2.60
C TRP A 220 -23.04 47.26 3.80
N ASN A 221 -22.40 48.36 4.22
CA ASN A 221 -21.40 48.38 5.28
C ASN A 221 -20.21 47.44 4.99
N ALA A 222 -19.84 47.33 3.71
CA ALA A 222 -18.67 46.60 3.25
C ALA A 222 -17.39 47.43 3.46
N ASN A 223 -16.30 46.77 3.86
CA ASN A 223 -15.02 47.39 4.19
C ASN A 223 -13.81 46.64 3.61
N HIS A 224 -14.06 45.69 2.69
CA HIS A 224 -13.03 44.91 2.02
C HIS A 224 -13.42 44.63 0.57
N VAL A 225 -12.45 44.77 -0.33
CA VAL A 225 -12.60 44.46 -1.75
C VAL A 225 -11.55 43.43 -2.13
N ARG A 226 -11.97 42.37 -2.83
CA ARG A 226 -11.06 41.44 -3.50
C ARG A 226 -11.08 41.75 -4.99
N TRP A 227 -10.01 42.36 -5.49
CA TRP A 227 -9.93 42.72 -6.90
C TRP A 227 -9.58 41.49 -7.74
N GLN A 228 -10.37 41.22 -8.77
CA GLN A 228 -9.99 40.24 -9.79
C GLN A 228 -9.07 40.93 -10.81
N LEU A 229 -7.76 40.73 -10.65
CA LEU A 229 -6.77 41.13 -11.66
C LEU A 229 -6.79 40.07 -12.77
N LEU A 230 -7.06 40.48 -14.01
CA LEU A 230 -6.87 39.65 -15.20
C LEU A 230 -5.45 39.86 -15.75
#